data_AF-A0A7X2FT48-F1
#
_entry.id   AF-A0A7X2FT48-F1
#
_cell.length_a   1.000
_cell.length_b   1.000
_cell.length_c   1.000
_cell.angle_alpha   90.00
_cell.angle_beta   90.00
_cell.angle_gamma   90.00
#
_symmetry.space_group_name_H-M   'P 1'
#
loop_
_entity.id
_entity.type
_entity.pdbx_description
1 polymer ?
#
loop_
_entity_poly.entity_id
_entity_poly.type
_entity_poly.pdbx_seq_one_letter_code
_entity_poly.pdbx_strand_id
1 'polypeptide(L)' 'MRVNAMSTGAAKSGVDPKLLEILVCPGSHEPLEYDAEKAELIARKTGLAFPIRDGIPIMLIDEARELTDAERNGR' A
#
# COMPACT_ATOMS: atom_id res chain seq x y z
N MET A 1 36.56 25.62 3.94
CA MET A 1 35.98 25.26 2.63
C MET A 1 36.61 23.99 2.11
N ARG A 2 35.94 22.84 2.25
CA ARG A 2 36.13 21.69 1.35
C ARG A 2 34.76 21.08 1.14
N VAL A 3 34.18 21.37 -0.01
CA VAL A 3 33.06 20.64 -0.58
C VAL A 3 33.63 19.34 -1.17
N ASN A 4 32.98 18.21 -0.93
CA ASN A 4 33.03 17.11 -1.90
C ASN A 4 31.73 16.31 -1.82
N ALA A 5 30.98 16.36 -2.90
CA ALA A 5 29.81 15.55 -3.17
C ALA A 5 30.25 14.26 -3.86
N MET A 6 29.81 13.08 -3.39
CA MET A 6 29.61 11.83 -4.15
C MET A 6 28.65 10.94 -3.34
N SER A 7 27.34 10.98 -3.61
CA SER A 7 26.63 9.99 -4.45
C SER A 7 26.74 8.54 -3.95
N THR A 8 25.62 8.00 -3.46
CA THR A 8 25.08 6.72 -3.95
C THR A 8 23.58 6.70 -3.63
N GLY A 9 22.77 6.67 -4.68
CA GLY A 9 21.31 6.55 -4.58
C GLY A 9 20.93 5.21 -3.97
N ALA A 10 20.10 5.25 -2.93
CA ALA A 10 19.43 4.07 -2.41
C ALA A 10 18.38 3.61 -3.41
N ALA A 11 18.36 2.31 -3.67
CA ALA A 11 17.56 1.65 -4.69
C ALA A 11 16.06 1.97 -4.57
N LYS A 12 15.48 2.45 -5.68
CA LYS A 12 14.03 2.48 -5.94
C LYS A 12 13.51 1.05 -6.14
N SER A 13 12.96 0.43 -5.10
CA SER A 13 12.17 -0.81 -5.21
C SER A 13 11.02 -0.90 -4.19
N GLY A 14 10.48 0.23 -3.75
CA GLY A 14 9.33 0.26 -2.85
C GLY A 14 8.60 1.58 -3.04
N VAL A 15 7.27 1.51 -3.07
CA VAL A 15 6.40 2.69 -3.09
C VAL A 15 6.87 3.66 -2.00
N ASP A 16 7.05 4.94 -2.36
CA ASP A 16 7.55 5.96 -1.43
C ASP A 16 6.59 6.07 -0.22
N PRO A 17 7.08 5.97 1.03
CA PRO A 17 6.22 5.95 2.20
C PRO A 17 5.36 7.21 2.34
N LYS A 18 5.81 8.37 1.83
CA LYS A 18 4.97 9.58 1.80
C LYS A 18 3.84 9.52 0.77
N LEU A 19 3.98 8.67 -0.26
CA LEU A 19 2.91 8.41 -1.22
C LEU A 19 1.86 7.46 -0.64
N LEU A 20 2.27 6.50 0.20
CA LEU A 20 1.36 5.63 0.96
C LEU A 20 0.53 6.43 1.99
N GLU A 21 1.06 7.52 2.56
CA GLU A 21 0.31 8.43 3.44
C GLU A 21 -0.83 9.20 2.72
N ILE A 22 -0.80 9.28 1.38
CA ILE A 22 -1.85 9.91 0.55
C ILE A 22 -2.89 8.87 0.09
N LEU A 23 -2.52 7.58 0.10
CA LEU A 23 -3.36 6.49 -0.38
C LEU A 23 -4.43 6.14 0.66
N VAL A 24 -5.60 6.75 0.49
CA VAL A 24 -6.81 6.44 1.25
C VAL A 24 -7.69 5.45 0.49
N CYS A 25 -8.48 4.68 1.23
CA CYS A 25 -9.48 3.77 0.66
C CYS A 25 -10.52 4.54 -0.18
N PRO A 26 -10.85 4.11 -1.41
CA PRO A 26 -11.84 4.79 -2.25
C PRO A 26 -13.28 4.72 -1.69
N GLY A 27 -13.58 3.75 -0.82
CA GLY A 27 -14.91 3.58 -0.23
C GLY A 27 -15.11 4.30 1.12
N SER A 28 -14.06 4.45 1.92
CA SER A 28 -14.16 5.01 3.28
C SER A 28 -13.34 6.27 3.51
N HIS A 29 -12.42 6.61 2.61
CA HIS A 29 -11.40 7.67 2.77
C HIS A 29 -10.50 7.52 4.01
N GLU A 30 -10.40 6.30 4.55
CA GLU A 30 -9.50 5.98 5.66
C GLU A 30 -8.15 5.46 5.14
N PRO A 31 -7.10 5.45 6.00
CA PRO A 31 -5.82 4.85 5.66
C PRO A 31 -5.92 3.37 5.28
N LEU A 32 -5.02 2.94 4.39
CA LEU A 32 -4.86 1.54 3.97
C LEU A 32 -3.62 0.93 4.63
N GLU A 33 -3.71 -0.35 5.00
CA GLU A 33 -2.56 -1.13 5.46
C GLU A 33 -1.94 -1.89 4.28
N TYR A 34 -0.62 -1.84 4.13
CA TYR A 34 0.06 -2.60 3.10
C TYR A 34 0.43 -4.00 3.58
N ASP A 35 -0.06 -5.02 2.89
CA ASP A 35 0.35 -6.41 3.05
C ASP A 35 1.40 -6.75 1.98
N ALA A 36 2.66 -6.83 2.41
CA ALA A 36 3.78 -7.14 1.52
C ALA A 36 3.84 -8.62 1.11
N GLU A 37 3.25 -9.53 1.89
CA GLU A 37 3.26 -10.96 1.58
C GLU A 37 2.29 -11.27 0.44
N LYS A 38 1.14 -10.59 0.43
CA LYS A 38 0.10 -10.75 -0.60
C LYS A 38 0.16 -9.71 -1.71
N ALA A 39 1.00 -8.68 -1.54
CA ALA A 39 1.04 -7.50 -2.40
C ALA A 39 -0.36 -6.85 -2.52
N GLU A 40 -0.96 -6.52 -1.38
CA GLU A 40 -2.32 -5.96 -1.30
C GLU A 40 -2.38 -4.72 -0.40
N LEU A 41 -3.38 -3.87 -0.62
CA LEU A 41 -3.77 -2.79 0.28
C LEU A 41 -5.06 -3.17 0.99
N ILE A 42 -4.99 -3.30 2.31
CA ILE A 42 -6.08 -3.74 3.18
C ILE A 42 -6.84 -2.52 3.70
N ALA A 43 -8.15 -2.52 3.46
CA ALA A 43 -9.10 -1.57 4.03
C ALA A 43 -9.95 -2.25 5.12
N ARG A 44 -9.50 -2.20 6.37
CA ARG A 44 -10.19 -2.85 7.52
C ARG A 44 -11.64 -2.40 7.68
N LYS A 45 -11.92 -1.11 7.46
CA LYS A 45 -13.25 -0.51 7.69
C LYS A 45 -14.29 -0.97 6.67
N THR A 46 -13.89 -1.19 5.42
CA THR A 46 -14.78 -1.71 4.38
C THR A 46 -14.70 -3.23 4.25
N GLY A 47 -13.69 -3.87 4.86
CA GLY A 47 -13.48 -5.30 4.75
C GLY A 47 -12.96 -5.73 3.38
N LEU A 48 -12.23 -4.86 2.68
CA LEU A 48 -11.74 -5.11 1.32
C LEU A 48 -10.21 -5.17 1.27
N ALA A 49 -9.67 -5.95 0.35
CA ALA A 49 -8.27 -5.95 -0.03
C ALA A 49 -8.13 -5.63 -1.53
N PHE A 50 -7.34 -4.61 -1.84
CA PHE A 50 -7.07 -4.15 -3.20
C PHE A 50 -5.72 -4.73 -3.68
N PRO A 51 -5.66 -5.43 -4.81
CA PRO A 51 -4.42 -6.05 -5.27
C PRO A 51 -3.44 -5.01 -5.84
N ILE A 52 -2.15 -5.28 -5.71
CA ILE A 52 -1.08 -4.55 -6.38
C ILE A 52 -0.53 -5.42 -7.51
N ARG A 53 -0.60 -4.92 -8.75
CA ARG A 53 -0.08 -5.62 -9.94
C ARG A 53 0.98 -4.74 -10.59
N ASP A 54 2.16 -5.30 -10.85
CA ASP A 54 3.31 -4.58 -11.42
C ASP A 54 3.71 -3.31 -10.63
N GLY A 55 3.51 -3.34 -9.31
CA GLY A 55 3.76 -2.20 -8.42
C GLY A 55 2.68 -1.10 -8.47
N ILE A 56 1.57 -1.34 -9.17
CA ILE A 56 0.45 -0.40 -9.30
C ILE A 56 -0.74 -0.91 -8.47
N PRO A 57 -1.22 -0.15 -7.48
CA PRO A 57 -2.42 -0.49 -6.74
C PRO A 57 -3.67 -0.41 -7.62
N ILE A 58 -4.45 -1.49 -7.67
CA ILE A 58 -5.73 -1.53 -8.38
C ILE A 58 -6.85 -1.20 -7.39
N MET A 59 -7.15 0.10 -7.23
CA MET A 59 -8.18 0.60 -6.31
C MET A 59 -9.59 0.62 -6.93
N LEU A 60 -10.00 -0.51 -7.51
CA LEU A 60 -11.34 -0.70 -8.06
C LEU A 60 -12.12 -1.66 -7.16
N ILE A 61 -13.37 -1.32 -6.85
CA ILE A 61 -14.20 -2.13 -5.94
C ILE A 61 -14.45 -3.53 -6.52
N ASP A 62 -14.70 -3.66 -7.82
CA ASP A 62 -14.91 -4.95 -8.48
C ASP A 62 -13.67 -5.86 -8.51
N GLU A 63 -12.46 -5.28 -8.43
CA GLU A 63 -11.21 -6.04 -8.35
C GLU A 63 -10.79 -6.31 -6.90
N ALA A 64 -11.45 -5.67 -5.93
CA ALA A 64 -11.16 -5.88 -4.53
C ALA A 64 -11.77 -7.20 -4.08
N ARG A 65 -10.99 -7.99 -3.35
CA ARG A 65 -11.53 -9.18 -2.68
C ARG A 65 -12.01 -8.81 -1.28
N GLU A 66 -12.97 -9.58 -0.78
CA GLU A 66 -13.36 -9.48 0.62
C GLU A 66 -12.27 -10.05 1.54
N LEU A 67 -12.06 -9.40 2.67
CA LEU A 67 -11.24 -9.94 3.75
C LEU A 67 -11.96 -11.11 4.42
N THR A 68 -11.19 -12.15 4.72
CA THR A 68 -11.67 -13.20 5.62
C THR A 68 -11.84 -12.66 7.04
N ASP A 69 -12.59 -13.37 7.88
CA ASP A 69 -12.79 -12.97 9.29
C ASP A 69 -11.46 -12.90 10.06
N ALA A 70 -10.54 -13.82 9.80
CA ALA A 70 -9.20 -13.84 10.39
C ALA A 70 -8.41 -12.58 10.02
N GLU A 71 -8.38 -12.23 8.73
CA GLU A 71 -7.68 -11.05 8.24
C GLU A 71 -8.29 -9.77 8.79
N ARG A 72 -9.61 -9.63 8.82
CA ARG A 72 -10.27 -8.45 9.38
C ARG A 72 -9.90 -8.22 10.85
N ASN A 73 -9.70 -9.30 11.61
CA ASN A 73 -9.41 -9.25 13.04
C ASN A 73 -7.91 -9.20 13.37
N GLY A 74 -7.03 -9.09 12.35
CA GLY A 74 -5.58 -8.97 12.52
C GLY A 74 -4.91 -10.21 13.14
N ARG A 75 -5.47 -11.40 12.88
CA ARG A 75 -4.95 -12.69 13.35
C ARG A 75 -4.25 -13.48 12.26
#